data_AF-A0A9E1YR83-F1
#
_entry.id   AF-A0A9E1YR83-F1
#
_cell.length_a   1.000
_cell.length_b   1.000
_cell.length_c   1.000
_cell.angle_alpha   90.00
_cell.angle_beta   90.00
_cell.angle_gamma   90.00
#
_symmetry.space_group_name_H-M   'P 1'
#
loop_
_entity.id
_entity.type
_entity.pdbx_description
1 polymer ?
#
loop_
_entity_poly.entity_id
_entity_poly.type
_entity_poly.pdbx_seq_one_letter_code
_entity_poly.pdbx_strand_id
1 'polypeptide(L)'
;MADQTDKSWLKAILKPLAPAFREVMVMSLFVNLLALGLPVFVMQVYNRVVFYKGTQTLIALVAGVAIVILFDYVLRQARSRVLQKAALLIDVELGRALFNKVSALPLRMLESRPSNYWHSLFRDADTIRNMFSGPTAVLAAELPFIPIFIVIVFVIAEPIAWVLLVIV
;
A
#
# COMPACT_ATOMS: atom_id res chain seq x y z
N MET A 1 -22.82 27.28 9.87
CA MET A 1 -22.96 26.59 8.56
C MET A 1 -21.59 26.41 7.91
N ALA A 2 -20.67 25.64 8.52
CA ALA A 2 -19.29 25.48 8.03
C ALA A 2 -18.87 24.00 7.84
N ASP A 3 -19.76 23.03 8.05
CA ASP A 3 -19.42 21.60 8.12
C ASP A 3 -19.79 20.78 6.86
N GLN A 4 -20.50 21.38 5.88
CA GLN A 4 -20.93 20.66 4.67
C GLN A 4 -19.96 20.80 3.47
N THR A 5 -19.21 21.90 3.39
CA THR A 5 -18.26 22.15 2.30
C THR A 5 -17.03 21.24 2.38
N ASP A 6 -16.60 20.88 3.60
CA ASP A 6 -15.37 20.11 3.83
C ASP A 6 -15.46 18.63 3.42
N LYS A 7 -16.64 18.01 3.55
CA LYS A 7 -16.82 16.61 3.12
C LYS A 7 -17.04 16.49 1.61
N SER A 8 -17.48 17.55 0.95
CA SER A 8 -17.80 17.55 -0.49
C SER A 8 -16.54 17.51 -1.35
N TRP A 9 -15.53 18.32 -1.03
CA TRP A 9 -14.26 18.35 -1.78
C TRP A 9 -13.44 17.06 -1.59
N LEU A 10 -13.43 16.50 -0.37
CA LEU A 10 -12.80 15.20 -0.10
C LEU A 10 -13.49 14.07 -0.89
N LYS A 11 -14.83 14.03 -0.92
CA LYS A 11 -15.57 13.06 -1.73
C LYS A 11 -15.34 13.25 -3.23
N ALA A 12 -15.17 14.48 -3.70
CA ALA A 12 -14.84 14.77 -5.10
C ALA A 12 -13.45 14.22 -5.49
N ILE A 13 -12.47 14.29 -4.59
CA ILE A 13 -11.13 13.71 -4.79
C ILE A 13 -11.13 12.18 -4.64
N LEU A 14 -11.94 11.61 -3.74
CA LEU A 14 -12.00 10.18 -3.46
C LEU A 14 -12.83 9.37 -4.48
N LYS A 15 -13.85 9.96 -5.08
CA LYS A 15 -14.76 9.26 -6.01
C LYS A 15 -14.06 8.70 -7.26
N PRO A 16 -13.12 9.42 -7.90
CA PRO A 16 -12.29 8.87 -8.99
C PRO A 16 -11.34 7.75 -8.54
N LEU A 17 -11.00 7.69 -7.25
CA LEU A 17 -10.05 6.73 -6.68
C LEU A 17 -10.70 5.39 -6.29
N ALA A 18 -12.01 5.35 -6.16
CA ALA A 18 -12.75 4.13 -5.79
C ALA A 18 -12.42 2.88 -6.63
N PRO A 19 -12.35 2.92 -7.98
CA PRO A 19 -11.96 1.75 -8.77
C PRO A 19 -10.51 1.33 -8.52
N ALA A 20 -9.59 2.29 -8.45
CA ALA A 20 -8.17 2.02 -8.17
C ALA A 20 -7.98 1.43 -6.76
N PHE A 21 -8.74 1.89 -5.78
CA PHE A 21 -8.72 1.36 -4.42
C PHE A 21 -9.17 -0.12 -4.38
N ARG A 22 -10.22 -0.47 -5.13
CA ARG A 22 -10.68 -1.86 -5.23
C ARG A 22 -9.62 -2.77 -5.88
N GLU A 23 -8.99 -2.32 -6.96
CA GLU A 23 -7.90 -3.06 -7.60
C GLU A 23 -6.73 -3.27 -6.64
N VAL A 24 -6.30 -2.22 -5.95
CA VAL A 24 -5.22 -2.27 -4.96
C VAL A 24 -5.57 -3.24 -3.83
N MET A 25 -6.82 -3.24 -3.36
CA MET A 25 -7.27 -4.11 -2.27
C MET A 25 -7.25 -5.59 -2.69
N VAL A 26 -7.69 -5.92 -3.90
CA VAL A 26 -7.59 -7.28 -4.43
C VAL A 26 -6.12 -7.70 -4.59
N MET A 27 -5.27 -6.83 -5.14
CA MET A 27 -3.84 -7.13 -5.27
C MET A 27 -3.17 -7.34 -3.91
N SER A 28 -3.48 -6.50 -2.92
CA SER A 28 -2.96 -6.63 -1.55
C SER A 28 -3.38 -7.94 -0.88
N LEU A 29 -4.59 -8.44 -1.13
CA LEU A 29 -5.00 -9.75 -0.65
C LEU A 29 -4.07 -10.84 -1.19
N PHE A 30 -3.84 -10.89 -2.51
CA PHE A 30 -2.98 -11.91 -3.11
C PHE A 30 -1.53 -11.78 -2.66
N VAL A 31 -1.00 -10.57 -2.56
CA VAL A 31 0.35 -10.32 -2.04
C VAL A 31 0.49 -10.85 -0.61
N ASN A 32 -0.48 -10.58 0.25
CA ASN A 32 -0.46 -11.08 1.63
C ASN A 32 -0.60 -12.61 1.72
N LEU A 33 -1.37 -13.24 0.82
CA LEU A 33 -1.45 -14.69 0.75
C LEU A 33 -0.16 -15.32 0.24
N LEU A 34 0.48 -14.75 -0.79
CA LEU A 34 1.76 -15.25 -1.30
C LEU A 34 2.91 -15.05 -0.30
N ALA A 35 2.83 -14.01 0.54
CA ALA A 35 3.80 -13.80 1.62
C ALA A 35 3.88 -14.99 2.60
N LEU A 36 2.82 -15.79 2.73
CA LEU A 36 2.82 -17.03 3.52
C LEU A 36 3.62 -18.16 2.87
N GLY A 37 3.90 -18.08 1.57
CA GLY A 37 4.64 -19.11 0.84
C GLY A 37 6.06 -19.31 1.37
N LEU A 38 6.72 -18.24 1.83
CA LEU A 38 8.07 -18.33 2.39
C LEU A 38 8.09 -19.05 3.76
N PRO A 39 7.27 -18.67 4.77
CA PRO A 39 7.14 -19.45 6.00
C PRO A 39 6.77 -20.91 5.77
N VAL A 40 5.81 -21.19 4.88
CA VAL A 40 5.41 -22.55 4.53
C VAL A 40 6.57 -23.33 3.93
N PHE A 41 7.34 -22.72 3.02
CA PHE A 41 8.53 -23.35 2.45
C PHE A 41 9.56 -23.71 3.50
N VAL A 42 9.91 -22.78 4.38
CA VAL A 42 10.87 -23.05 5.45
C VAL A 42 10.38 -24.21 6.32
N MET A 43 9.10 -24.21 6.68
CA MET A 43 8.48 -25.31 7.43
C MET A 43 8.57 -26.66 6.70
N GLN A 44 8.30 -26.70 5.38
CA GLN A 44 8.40 -27.94 4.61
C GLN A 44 9.85 -28.41 4.43
N VAL A 45 10.80 -27.48 4.26
CA VAL A 45 12.22 -27.80 4.17
C VAL A 45 12.71 -28.42 5.49
N TYR A 46 12.36 -27.83 6.63
CA TYR A 46 12.68 -28.42 7.93
C TYR A 46 12.03 -29.79 8.11
N ASN A 47 10.71 -29.90 7.95
CA ASN A 47 9.99 -31.13 8.24
C ASN A 47 10.34 -32.27 7.29
N ARG A 48 10.58 -32.00 6.00
CA ARG A 48 10.76 -33.04 4.98
C ARG A 48 12.20 -33.22 4.53
N VAL A 49 12.93 -32.13 4.33
CA VAL A 49 14.27 -32.20 3.71
C VAL A 49 15.34 -32.47 4.78
N VAL A 50 15.27 -31.77 5.91
CA VAL A 50 16.24 -31.95 7.00
C VAL A 50 16.08 -33.32 7.66
N PHE A 51 14.85 -33.73 7.99
CA PHE A 51 14.61 -35.02 8.66
C PHE A 51 14.72 -36.24 7.74
N TYR A 52 14.18 -36.19 6.51
CA TYR A 52 14.07 -37.38 5.65
C TYR A 52 15.05 -37.39 4.45
N LYS A 53 15.98 -36.43 4.36
CA LYS A 53 16.99 -36.32 3.29
C LYS A 53 16.42 -36.43 1.85
N GLY A 54 15.19 -35.97 1.64
CA GLY A 54 14.50 -36.05 0.34
C GLY A 54 14.96 -34.95 -0.63
N THR A 55 16.01 -35.20 -1.41
CA THR A 55 16.52 -34.27 -2.43
C THR A 55 15.50 -33.95 -3.52
N GLN A 56 14.66 -34.92 -3.91
CA GLN A 56 13.60 -34.71 -4.90
C GLN A 56 12.52 -33.72 -4.41
N THR A 57 12.15 -33.81 -3.13
CA THR A 57 11.19 -32.87 -2.50
C THR A 57 11.77 -31.46 -2.43
N LEU A 58 13.08 -31.33 -2.18
CA LEU A 58 13.74 -30.02 -2.13
C LEU A 58 13.65 -29.30 -3.49
N ILE A 59 13.93 -30.01 -4.59
CA ILE A 59 13.87 -29.42 -5.94
C ILE A 59 12.46 -28.92 -6.24
N ALA A 60 11.43 -29.71 -5.93
CA ALA A 60 10.03 -29.32 -6.12
C ALA A 60 9.65 -28.10 -5.26
N LEU A 61 10.07 -28.07 -3.99
CA LEU A 61 9.81 -26.95 -3.08
C LEU A 61 10.51 -25.66 -3.54
N VAL A 62 11.77 -25.75 -3.97
CA VAL A 62 12.53 -24.60 -4.48
C VAL A 62 11.89 -24.05 -5.75
N ALA A 63 11.51 -24.92 -6.69
CA ALA A 63 10.80 -24.50 -7.90
C ALA A 63 9.46 -23.82 -7.56
N GLY A 64 8.69 -24.38 -6.62
CA GLY A 64 7.44 -23.79 -6.14
C GLY A 64 7.62 -22.39 -5.54
N VAL A 65 8.62 -22.21 -4.66
CA VAL A 65 8.90 -20.90 -4.06
C VAL A 65 9.44 -19.89 -5.06
N ALA A 66 10.27 -20.32 -6.01
CA ALA A 66 10.74 -19.44 -7.08
C ALA A 66 9.55 -18.84 -7.85
N ILE A 67 8.54 -19.66 -8.14
CA ILE A 67 7.29 -19.20 -8.76
C ILE A 67 6.54 -18.24 -7.83
N VAL A 68 6.35 -18.58 -6.55
CA VAL A 68 5.69 -17.71 -5.58
C VAL A 68 6.36 -16.33 -5.49
N ILE A 69 7.69 -16.29 -5.39
CA ILE A 69 8.46 -15.04 -5.32
C ILE A 69 8.29 -14.23 -6.60
N LEU A 70 8.31 -14.88 -7.76
CA LEU A 70 8.10 -14.20 -9.04
C LEU A 70 6.69 -13.57 -9.12
N PHE A 71 5.65 -14.31 -8.73
CA PHE A 71 4.29 -13.80 -8.69
C PHE A 71 4.11 -12.68 -7.66
N ASP A 72 4.71 -12.82 -6.48
CA ASP A 72 4.70 -11.78 -5.43
C ASP A 72 5.33 -10.49 -5.96
N TYR A 73 6.51 -10.58 -6.61
CA TYR A 73 7.16 -9.43 -7.23
C TYR A 73 6.29 -8.76 -8.30
N VAL A 74 5.72 -9.55 -9.21
CA VAL A 74 4.85 -9.03 -10.29
C VAL A 74 3.61 -8.33 -9.72
N LEU A 75 2.97 -8.93 -8.71
CA LEU A 75 1.79 -8.34 -8.08
C LEU A 75 2.11 -7.07 -7.29
N ARG A 76 3.23 -7.04 -6.54
CA ARG A 76 3.70 -5.83 -5.86
C ARG A 76 3.98 -4.71 -6.86
N GLN A 77 4.60 -5.03 -8.01
CA GLN A 77 4.87 -4.06 -9.06
C GLN A 77 3.57 -3.56 -9.73
N ALA A 78 2.62 -4.46 -10.02
CA ALA A 78 1.32 -4.08 -10.57
C ALA A 78 0.56 -3.16 -9.61
N ARG A 79 0.49 -3.51 -8.32
CA ARG A 79 -0.13 -2.70 -7.27
C ARG A 79 0.51 -1.32 -7.16
N SER A 80 1.84 -1.26 -7.18
CA SER A 80 2.59 0.00 -7.17
C SER A 80 2.22 0.89 -8.37
N ARG A 81 2.11 0.32 -9.57
CA ARG A 81 1.70 1.07 -10.78
C ARG A 81 0.26 1.61 -10.67
N VAL A 82 -0.66 0.86 -10.05
CA VAL A 82 -2.03 1.35 -9.83
C VAL A 82 -2.05 2.53 -8.87
N LEU A 83 -1.31 2.45 -7.75
CA LEU A 83 -1.17 3.55 -6.79
C LEU A 83 -0.50 4.79 -7.40
N GLN A 84 0.52 4.60 -8.24
CA GLN A 84 1.16 5.70 -8.98
C GLN A 84 0.19 6.40 -9.93
N LYS A 85 -0.62 5.63 -10.68
CA LYS A 85 -1.67 6.20 -11.54
C LYS A 85 -2.69 6.99 -10.74
N ALA A 86 -3.13 6.45 -9.60
CA ALA A 86 -4.06 7.12 -8.70
C ALA A 86 -3.50 8.46 -8.19
N ALA A 87 -2.23 8.49 -7.79
CA ALA A 87 -1.59 9.74 -7.34
C ALA A 87 -1.37 10.76 -8.45
N LEU A 88 -1.08 10.33 -9.68
CA LEU A 88 -0.99 11.26 -10.81
C LEU A 88 -2.31 11.98 -11.08
N LEU A 89 -3.44 11.27 -10.95
CA LEU A 89 -4.77 11.88 -11.08
C LEU A 89 -5.03 12.92 -9.98
N ILE A 90 -4.66 12.60 -8.73
CA ILE A 90 -4.76 13.53 -7.61
C ILE A 90 -3.86 14.75 -7.83
N ASP A 91 -2.63 14.54 -8.30
CA ASP A 91 -1.64 15.60 -8.53
C ASP A 91 -2.12 16.62 -9.58
N VAL A 92 -2.71 16.14 -10.68
CA VAL A 92 -3.29 17.00 -11.72
C VAL A 92 -4.46 17.82 -11.19
N GLU A 93 -5.35 17.21 -10.40
CA GLU A 93 -6.52 17.91 -9.86
C GLU A 93 -6.14 18.94 -8.79
N LEU A 94 -5.25 18.56 -7.86
CA LEU A 94 -4.73 19.45 -6.83
C LEU A 94 -3.93 20.61 -7.45
N GLY A 95 -3.08 20.32 -8.44
CA GLY A 95 -2.31 21.33 -9.15
C GLY A 95 -3.21 22.36 -9.84
N ARG A 96 -4.28 21.92 -10.52
CA ARG A 96 -5.27 22.82 -11.14
C ARG A 96 -6.01 23.66 -10.10
N ALA A 97 -6.47 23.05 -9.01
CA ALA A 97 -7.19 23.76 -7.96
C ALA A 97 -6.31 24.81 -7.27
N LEU A 98 -5.06 24.48 -6.98
CA LEU A 98 -4.09 25.40 -6.40
C LEU A 98 -3.76 26.54 -7.35
N PHE A 99 -3.46 26.25 -8.62
CA PHE A 99 -3.15 27.27 -9.63
C PHE A 99 -4.30 28.26 -9.80
N ASN A 100 -5.53 27.77 -10.00
CA ASN A 100 -6.70 28.63 -10.16
C ASN A 100 -6.93 29.52 -8.93
N LYS A 101 -6.70 28.99 -7.71
CA LYS A 101 -6.88 29.74 -6.48
C LYS A 101 -5.79 30.78 -6.27
N VAL A 102 -4.53 30.47 -6.60
CA VAL A 102 -3.40 31.40 -6.54
C VAL A 102 -3.54 32.51 -7.58
N SER A 103 -3.92 32.18 -8.82
CA SER A 103 -4.11 33.16 -9.89
C SER A 103 -5.30 34.10 -9.67
N ALA A 104 -6.31 33.68 -8.90
CA ALA A 104 -7.47 34.50 -8.56
C ALA A 104 -7.25 35.41 -7.33
N LEU A 105 -6.13 35.28 -6.61
CA LEU A 105 -5.85 36.10 -5.43
C LEU A 105 -5.38 37.51 -5.86
N PRO A 106 -5.87 38.57 -5.19
CA PRO A 106 -5.40 39.93 -5.46
C PRO A 106 -3.92 40.08 -5.10
N LEU A 107 -3.16 40.80 -5.94
CA LEU A 107 -1.70 41.00 -5.82
C LEU A 107 -1.26 41.45 -4.42
N ARG A 108 -2.07 42.29 -3.77
CA ARG A 108 -1.82 42.78 -2.40
C ARG A 108 -1.79 41.67 -1.35
N MET A 109 -2.57 40.59 -1.53
CA MET A 109 -2.50 39.41 -0.67
C MET A 109 -1.27 38.55 -0.99
N LEU A 110 -0.85 38.47 -2.26
CA LEU A 110 0.35 37.73 -2.66
C LEU A 110 1.62 38.34 -2.07
N GLU A 111 1.76 39.66 -2.15
CA GLU A 111 2.93 40.41 -1.63
C GLU A 111 2.97 40.46 -0.10
N SER A 112 1.81 40.38 0.57
CA SER A 112 1.74 40.39 2.04
C SER A 112 2.25 39.10 2.70
N ARG A 113 2.43 38.01 1.93
CA ARG A 113 2.84 36.71 2.45
C ARG A 113 4.33 36.50 2.24
N PRO A 114 5.09 36.13 3.29
CA PRO A 114 6.50 35.81 3.15
C PRO A 114 6.68 34.58 2.24
N SER A 115 7.81 34.50 1.53
CA SER A 115 8.14 33.37 0.63
C SER A 115 8.01 32.00 1.31
N ASN A 116 8.33 31.92 2.61
CA ASN A 116 8.21 30.69 3.39
C ASN A 116 6.78 30.13 3.46
N TYR A 117 5.75 30.98 3.43
CA TYR A 117 4.34 30.55 3.41
C TYR A 117 4.00 29.81 2.11
N TRP A 118 4.50 30.29 0.98
CA TRP A 118 4.29 29.66 -0.31
C TRP A 118 5.05 28.32 -0.40
N HIS A 119 6.28 28.28 0.10
CA HIS A 119 7.04 27.03 0.21
C HIS A 119 6.34 25.98 1.07
N SER A 120 5.79 26.37 2.23
CA SER A 120 5.04 25.42 3.08
C SER A 120 3.77 24.92 2.39
N LEU A 121 3.04 25.80 1.69
CA LEU A 121 1.82 25.43 0.96
C LEU A 121 2.09 24.36 -0.13
N PHE A 122 3.16 24.53 -0.92
CA PHE A 122 3.54 23.54 -1.93
C PHE A 122 4.03 22.23 -1.31
N ARG A 123 4.78 22.30 -0.20
CA ARG A 123 5.23 21.12 0.54
C ARG A 123 4.05 20.35 1.15
N ASP A 124 3.05 21.04 1.68
CA ASP A 124 1.87 20.42 2.26
C ASP A 124 1.03 19.74 1.16
N ALA A 125 0.93 20.36 -0.03
CA ALA A 125 0.32 19.73 -1.20
C ALA A 125 1.05 18.45 -1.63
N ASP A 126 2.39 18.48 -1.65
CA ASP A 126 3.21 17.30 -1.95
C ASP A 126 3.07 16.21 -0.88
N THR A 127 2.92 16.61 0.39
CA THR A 127 2.66 15.67 1.49
C THR A 127 1.34 14.94 1.28
N ILE A 128 0.27 15.65 0.92
CA ILE A 128 -1.03 15.03 0.62
C ILE A 128 -0.89 14.05 -0.55
N ARG A 129 -0.20 14.43 -1.63
CA ARG A 129 0.09 13.54 -2.76
C ARG A 129 0.82 12.27 -2.33
N ASN A 130 1.88 12.42 -1.53
CA ASN A 130 2.70 11.31 -1.05
C ASN A 130 1.94 10.38 -0.11
N MET A 131 0.88 10.83 0.58
CA MET A 131 0.02 9.94 1.36
C MET A 131 -0.77 8.95 0.49
N PHE A 132 -1.09 9.30 -0.76
CA PHE A 132 -1.90 8.48 -1.66
C PHE A 132 -1.10 7.56 -2.61
N SER A 133 0.17 7.85 -2.89
CA SER A 133 1.07 6.94 -3.66
C SER A 133 2.18 6.31 -2.83
N GLY A 134 2.50 6.87 -1.67
CA GLY A 134 3.66 6.48 -0.90
C GLY A 134 3.48 5.21 -0.09
N PRO A 135 4.46 4.89 0.78
CA PRO A 135 4.41 3.75 1.68
C PRO A 135 3.14 3.75 2.55
N THR A 136 2.62 4.92 2.92
CA THR A 136 1.39 5.06 3.70
C THR A 136 0.17 4.48 3.00
N ALA A 137 0.03 4.68 1.68
CA ALA A 137 -1.07 4.11 0.91
C ALA A 137 -0.98 2.58 0.83
N VAL A 138 0.24 2.06 0.69
CA VAL A 138 0.50 0.60 0.71
C VAL A 138 0.15 0.03 2.07
N LEU A 139 0.63 0.64 3.16
CA LEU A 139 0.33 0.23 4.53
C LEU A 139 -1.18 0.26 4.80
N ALA A 140 -1.87 1.32 4.41
CA ALA A 140 -3.33 1.42 4.55
C ALA A 140 -4.07 0.31 3.79
N ALA A 141 -3.55 -0.10 2.62
CA ALA A 141 -4.11 -1.21 1.87
C ALA A 141 -3.77 -2.59 2.47
N GLU A 142 -2.70 -2.72 3.26
CA GLU A 142 -2.28 -3.98 3.89
C GLU A 142 -2.91 -4.19 5.27
N LEU A 143 -3.14 -3.11 6.01
CA LEU A 143 -3.71 -3.09 7.35
C LEU A 143 -4.99 -3.95 7.54
N PRO A 144 -6.00 -3.91 6.65
CA PRO A 144 -7.21 -4.73 6.82
C PRO A 144 -6.95 -6.24 6.67
N PHE A 145 -5.83 -6.64 6.08
CA PHE A 145 -5.49 -8.04 5.86
C PHE A 145 -4.62 -8.63 6.97
N ILE A 146 -4.09 -7.81 7.89
CA ILE A 146 -3.29 -8.28 9.03
C ILE A 146 -4.04 -9.34 9.86
N PRO A 147 -5.33 -9.16 10.25
CA PRO A 147 -6.04 -10.18 11.02
C PRO A 147 -6.19 -11.50 10.25
N ILE A 148 -6.43 -11.41 8.94
CA ILE A 148 -6.56 -12.59 8.07
C ILE A 148 -5.21 -13.33 8.00
N PHE A 149 -4.12 -12.59 7.82
CA PHE A 149 -2.77 -13.14 7.81
C PHE A 149 -2.44 -13.85 9.13
N ILE A 150 -2.75 -13.23 10.27
CA ILE A 150 -2.56 -13.83 11.60
C ILE A 150 -3.36 -15.13 11.73
N VAL A 151 -4.65 -15.13 11.38
CA VAL A 151 -5.50 -16.33 11.44
C VAL A 151 -4.92 -17.47 10.61
N ILE A 152 -4.46 -17.18 9.39
CA ILE A 152 -3.88 -18.22 8.53
C ILE A 152 -2.59 -18.78 9.12
N VAL A 153 -1.72 -17.94 9.67
CA VAL A 153 -0.49 -18.41 10.32
C VAL A 153 -0.80 -19.27 11.54
N PHE A 154 -1.81 -18.92 12.34
CA PHE A 154 -2.27 -19.75 13.47
C PHE A 154 -2.68 -21.16 13.03
N VAL A 155 -3.39 -21.27 11.91
CA VAL A 155 -3.83 -22.58 11.37
C VAL A 155 -2.66 -23.40 10.82
N ILE A 156 -1.65 -22.76 10.22
CA ILE A 156 -0.52 -23.45 9.59
C ILE A 156 0.56 -23.85 10.62
N ALA A 157 0.82 -23.00 11.61
CA ALA A 157 1.96 -23.11 12.50
C ALA A 157 1.58 -22.84 13.97
N GLU A 158 0.66 -23.63 14.51
CA GLU A 158 0.19 -23.56 15.92
C GLU A 158 1.30 -23.29 16.95
N PRO A 159 2.48 -23.98 16.93
CA PRO A 159 3.52 -23.75 17.92
C PRO A 159 4.26 -22.40 17.76
N ILE A 160 4.34 -21.87 16.53
CA ILE A 160 5.09 -20.64 16.21
C ILE A 160 4.18 -19.40 16.35
N ALA A 161 2.87 -19.58 16.21
CA ALA A 161 1.89 -18.51 16.24
C ALA A 161 1.87 -17.72 17.57
N TRP A 162 2.14 -18.40 18.70
CA TRP A 162 2.28 -17.75 20.00
C TRP A 162 3.44 -16.76 20.08
N VAL A 163 4.54 -17.00 19.35
CA VAL A 163 5.70 -16.10 19.33
C VAL A 163 5.38 -14.81 18.58
N LEU A 164 4.57 -14.88 17.52
CA LEU A 164 4.17 -13.72 16.73
C LEU A 164 3.27 -12.75 17.52
N LEU A 165 2.37 -13.23 18.37
CA LEU A 165 1.53 -12.38 19.22
C LEU A 165 2.29 -11.62 20.31
N VAL A 166 3.49 -12.08 20.68
CA VAL A 166 4.32 -11.43 21.71
C VAL A 166 5.24 -10.36 21.10
N ILE A 167 5.59 -10.50 19.82
CA ILE A 167 6.49 -9.60 19.10
C ILE A 167 5.75 -8.44 18.41
N VAL A 168 4.54 -8.71 17.90
CA VAL A 168 3.68 -7.72 17.23
C VAL A 168 2.91 -6.89 18.25
#